data_AF-A0A7S4NA63-F1
#
_entry.id   AF-A0A7S4NA63-F1
#
_cell.length_a   1.000
_cell.length_b   1.000
_cell.length_c   1.000
_cell.angle_alpha   90.00
_cell.angle_beta   90.00
_cell.angle_gamma   90.00
#
_symmetry.space_group_name_H-M   'P 1'
#
loop_
_entity.id
_entity.type
_entity.pdbx_description
1 polymer ?
#
loop_
_entity_poly.entity_id
_entity_poly.type
_entity_poly.pdbx_seq_one_letter_code
_entity_poly.pdbx_strand_id
1 'polypeptide(L)'
;DGTTAASSGDDSDSDSESESEAEAEDWRSFRARLVGGGVEGGGEGGGEGGRWTYDSGANVEVGTILLSVPTPDLCQGLEQQWFHRCVCVVTHRDYSEAEGGADSQDDFEGESESGGGEMEEEENRYAARAVLLNRPAALPIVPPRRRRSSRSDLADTDEIGGDDEEEEWTAWFGGDIGGPLAALDDDVYDAYDVYDVGISNLIGEGCDEEIDELGMEILCLHSLSSPEAKAVSSLLLPGPSNGGNGDKNGNGRGDLYTISLDEARRLISEGVASRENFYAFAGHCAWTPGQLEREMGPSRGEWIAVSADGGTVMEELTRQRERTTTTDEGEGDGEGDADADAGMDMWKRLVTRIGRSEDAASGIPEGQLRFYDGMLREWTRENLHSDSSFSPVGADAEEEERLS
;
A
#
# COMPACT_ATOMS: atom_id res chain seq x y z
N ASP A 1 -72.54 14.45 -45.09
CA ASP A 1 -71.72 13.24 -44.91
C ASP A 1 -70.39 13.37 -45.61
N GLY A 2 -69.31 13.18 -44.85
CA GLY A 2 -68.03 12.69 -45.35
C GLY A 2 -67.04 13.73 -45.88
N THR A 3 -66.00 13.99 -45.07
CA THR A 3 -64.60 13.53 -45.29
C THR A 3 -63.61 14.64 -44.90
N THR A 4 -63.01 14.52 -43.73
CA THR A 4 -61.82 15.28 -43.30
C THR A 4 -60.72 14.28 -42.92
N ALA A 5 -59.67 14.21 -43.74
CA ALA A 5 -58.38 13.60 -43.42
C ALA A 5 -57.49 14.71 -42.83
N ALA A 6 -56.88 14.59 -41.64
CA ALA A 6 -55.70 13.75 -41.29
C ALA A 6 -54.52 14.06 -42.25
N SER A 7 -53.28 14.31 -41.84
CA SER A 7 -52.54 14.24 -40.59
C SER A 7 -51.18 14.90 -40.89
N SER A 8 -50.67 15.80 -40.04
CA SER A 8 -49.31 16.37 -40.12
C SER A 8 -48.67 16.12 -38.75
N GLY A 9 -47.74 15.16 -38.62
CA GLY A 9 -46.28 15.40 -38.74
C GLY A 9 -45.81 16.01 -37.42
N ASP A 10 -45.52 15.24 -36.37
CA ASP A 10 -44.35 14.37 -36.15
C ASP A 10 -43.01 15.10 -36.31
N ASP A 11 -42.80 16.10 -35.44
CA ASP A 11 -41.49 16.67 -35.14
C ASP A 11 -41.06 16.08 -33.79
N SER A 12 -40.23 15.04 -33.86
CA SER A 12 -39.60 14.40 -32.73
C SER A 12 -38.42 15.25 -32.26
N ASP A 13 -38.66 16.11 -31.27
CA ASP A 13 -37.63 16.77 -30.46
C ASP A 13 -36.95 15.72 -29.56
N SER A 14 -36.00 14.98 -30.13
CA SER A 14 -35.06 14.14 -29.38
C SER A 14 -33.86 15.00 -29.01
N ASP A 15 -34.04 15.90 -28.06
CA ASP A 15 -32.95 16.56 -27.34
C ASP A 15 -32.13 15.46 -26.65
N SER A 16 -31.03 15.08 -27.30
CA SER A 16 -30.03 14.22 -26.70
C SER A 16 -29.35 15.01 -25.59
N GLU A 17 -29.80 14.79 -24.36
CA GLU A 17 -29.08 15.12 -23.13
C GLU A 17 -27.79 14.29 -23.10
N SER A 18 -26.81 14.67 -23.93
CA SER A 18 -25.41 14.32 -23.73
C SER A 18 -24.89 15.22 -22.61
N GLU A 19 -25.43 15.04 -21.40
CA GLU A 19 -24.83 15.56 -20.19
C GLU A 19 -23.45 14.93 -20.09
N SER A 20 -22.46 15.79 -20.25
CA SER A 20 -21.05 15.46 -20.28
C SER A 20 -20.62 14.79 -18.98
N GLU A 21 -20.33 13.49 -19.03
CA GLU A 21 -19.54 12.76 -18.03
C GLU A 21 -18.14 13.39 -17.80
N ALA A 22 -17.77 14.43 -18.55
CA ALA A 22 -16.48 15.13 -18.48
C ALA A 22 -16.36 16.17 -17.35
N GLU A 23 -17.42 16.50 -16.60
CA GLU A 23 -17.37 17.51 -15.53
C GLU A 23 -18.11 17.09 -14.24
N ALA A 24 -18.14 15.79 -13.93
CA ALA A 24 -18.19 15.41 -12.52
C ALA A 24 -16.83 15.77 -11.90
N GLU A 25 -16.59 17.07 -11.73
CA GLU A 25 -15.41 17.60 -11.07
C GLU A 25 -15.31 16.88 -9.73
N ASP A 26 -14.30 16.01 -9.62
CA ASP A 26 -14.14 15.10 -8.50
C ASP A 26 -14.35 15.87 -7.21
N TRP A 27 -15.43 15.53 -6.51
CA TRP A 27 -15.87 16.25 -5.33
C TRP A 27 -14.77 16.26 -4.25
N ARG A 28 -13.79 15.35 -4.33
CA ARG A 28 -12.56 15.35 -3.52
C ARG A 28 -11.66 16.53 -3.86
N SER A 29 -11.41 16.76 -5.15
CA SER A 29 -10.68 17.94 -5.64
C SER A 29 -11.43 19.23 -5.28
N PHE A 30 -12.76 19.23 -5.38
CA PHE A 30 -13.58 20.35 -4.94
C PHE A 30 -13.47 20.59 -3.43
N ARG A 31 -13.61 19.55 -2.59
CA ARG A 31 -13.44 19.66 -1.12
C ARG A 31 -12.05 20.12 -0.74
N ALA A 32 -11.02 19.61 -1.41
CA ALA A 32 -9.65 20.05 -1.20
C ALA A 32 -9.47 21.54 -1.49
N ARG A 33 -10.01 22.03 -2.61
CA ARG A 33 -10.02 23.46 -2.93
C ARG A 33 -10.86 24.27 -1.96
N LEU A 34 -11.99 23.75 -1.50
CA LEU A 34 -12.86 24.41 -0.52
C LEU A 34 -12.17 24.57 0.83
N VAL A 35 -11.45 23.53 1.28
CA VAL A 35 -10.69 23.54 2.53
C VAL A 35 -9.42 24.39 2.39
N GLY A 36 -8.70 24.30 1.27
CA GLY A 36 -7.50 25.09 1.00
C GLY A 36 -7.78 26.57 0.71
N GLY A 37 -8.92 26.90 0.11
CA GLY A 37 -9.33 28.26 -0.22
C GLY A 37 -10.16 28.97 0.86
N GLY A 38 -10.69 28.23 1.84
CA GLY A 38 -11.58 28.76 2.88
C GLY A 38 -10.89 29.39 4.09
N VAL A 39 -9.57 29.24 4.24
CA VAL A 39 -8.80 29.87 5.32
C VAL A 39 -8.14 31.16 4.81
N GLU A 40 -8.94 32.17 4.50
CA GLU A 40 -8.46 33.57 4.38
C GLU A 40 -8.05 34.18 5.75
N GLY A 41 -7.79 33.34 6.75
CA GLY A 41 -7.42 33.70 8.11
C GLY A 41 -5.94 33.47 8.42
N GLY A 42 -5.04 34.22 7.77
CA GLY A 42 -3.81 34.70 8.42
C GLY A 42 -2.70 33.70 8.79
N GLY A 43 -2.54 32.58 8.09
CA GLY A 43 -1.32 31.78 8.18
C GLY A 43 -0.37 32.11 7.02
N GLU A 44 0.75 32.78 7.27
CA GLU A 44 1.85 33.02 6.31
C GLU A 44 2.61 31.70 5.98
N GLY A 45 1.88 30.66 5.57
CA GLY A 45 2.42 29.40 5.07
C GLY A 45 2.32 29.36 3.55
N GLY A 46 3.10 30.20 2.86
CA GLY A 46 3.25 30.13 1.41
C GLY A 46 3.97 28.85 1.02
N GLY A 47 3.25 27.74 0.93
CA GLY A 47 3.74 26.49 0.36
C GLY A 47 3.88 26.64 -1.15
N GLU A 48 5.11 26.79 -1.64
CA GLU A 48 5.41 26.69 -3.07
C GLU A 48 4.97 25.31 -3.58
N GLY A 49 3.99 25.27 -4.48
CA GLY A 49 3.80 24.14 -5.38
C GLY A 49 2.53 23.31 -5.24
N GLY A 50 1.34 23.92 -5.15
CA GLY A 50 0.06 23.30 -5.57
C GLY A 50 -0.38 21.97 -4.92
N ARG A 51 0.40 21.46 -3.97
CA ARG A 51 0.17 20.23 -3.20
C ARG A 51 -0.66 20.54 -1.98
N TRP A 52 -1.54 19.62 -1.60
CA TRP A 52 -2.47 19.84 -0.50
C TRP A 52 -2.68 18.59 0.34
N THR A 53 -2.97 18.80 1.62
CA THR A 53 -3.25 17.75 2.60
C THR A 53 -4.15 18.33 3.69
N TYR A 54 -5.25 17.66 4.06
CA TYR A 54 -6.16 18.13 5.12
C TYR A 54 -6.82 16.98 5.89
N ASP A 55 -7.26 17.24 7.12
CA ASP A 55 -8.00 16.30 7.97
C ASP A 55 -9.43 16.09 7.44
N SER A 56 -9.77 14.85 7.08
CA SER A 56 -11.07 14.50 6.48
C SER A 56 -12.15 14.14 7.52
N GLY A 57 -11.81 14.12 8.82
CA GLY A 57 -12.69 13.74 9.91
C GLY A 57 -12.95 12.23 9.96
N ALA A 58 -14.20 11.82 10.14
CA ALA A 58 -14.59 10.40 10.17
C ALA A 58 -14.87 9.80 8.78
N ASN A 59 -14.77 10.62 7.73
CA ASN A 59 -15.05 10.18 6.36
C ASN A 59 -13.80 9.53 5.79
N VAL A 60 -13.82 8.21 5.72
CA VAL A 60 -12.81 7.41 5.05
C VAL A 60 -13.41 6.81 3.79
N GLU A 61 -12.64 6.88 2.71
CA GLU A 61 -12.95 6.44 1.36
C GLU A 61 -11.67 5.94 0.66
N VAL A 62 -11.79 5.26 -0.48
CA VAL A 62 -10.62 4.88 -1.30
C VAL A 62 -9.79 6.12 -1.65
N GLY A 63 -8.48 6.06 -1.40
CA GLY A 63 -7.53 7.16 -1.51
C GLY A 63 -7.31 7.93 -0.20
N THR A 64 -8.12 7.71 0.84
CA THR A 64 -7.89 8.35 2.15
C THR A 64 -6.58 7.86 2.75
N ILE A 65 -5.77 8.80 3.25
CA ILE A 65 -4.57 8.51 4.02
C ILE A 65 -4.96 8.35 5.48
N LEU A 66 -4.58 7.23 6.10
CA LEU A 66 -4.73 7.01 7.53
C LEU A 66 -3.38 7.23 8.19
N LEU A 67 -3.32 8.19 9.11
CA LEU A 67 -2.17 8.40 9.98
C LEU A 67 -2.46 7.76 11.33
N SER A 68 -1.63 6.81 11.74
CA SER A 68 -1.76 6.22 13.07
C SER A 68 -1.52 7.27 14.15
N VAL A 69 -2.31 7.26 15.21
CA VAL A 69 -2.07 8.01 16.45
C VAL A 69 -1.30 7.08 17.38
N PRO A 70 -0.07 7.42 17.78
CA PRO A 70 0.64 6.67 18.80
C PRO A 70 -0.18 6.63 20.09
N THR A 71 -0.59 5.44 20.53
CA THR A 71 -1.27 5.23 21.83
C THR A 71 -0.63 4.06 22.57
N PRO A 72 -0.68 4.05 23.91
CA PRO A 72 -0.16 2.93 24.70
C PRO A 72 -1.04 1.67 24.61
N ASP A 73 -2.31 1.82 24.21
CA ASP A 73 -3.34 0.77 24.23
C ASP A 73 -3.55 0.10 22.86
N LEU A 74 -3.01 0.69 21.78
CA LEU A 74 -3.07 0.11 20.45
C LEU A 74 -2.27 -1.18 20.36
N CYS A 75 -2.66 -2.03 19.40
CA CYS A 75 -1.83 -3.11 18.86
C CYS A 75 -0.42 -2.65 18.41
N GLN A 76 -0.15 -1.33 18.35
CA GLN A 76 1.15 -0.67 18.25
C GLN A 76 2.08 -0.89 19.47
N GLY A 77 1.61 -1.62 20.48
CA GLY A 77 2.46 -2.18 21.53
C GLY A 77 3.42 -3.24 20.98
N LEU A 78 3.66 -4.30 21.74
CA LEU A 78 4.65 -5.31 21.39
C LEU A 78 4.24 -6.20 20.20
N GLU A 79 2.94 -6.31 19.90
CA GLU A 79 2.41 -7.31 18.95
C GLU A 79 2.40 -6.83 17.50
N GLN A 80 2.09 -5.55 17.23
CA GLN A 80 2.03 -4.99 15.88
C GLN A 80 2.85 -3.71 15.77
N GLN A 81 4.14 -3.84 16.04
CA GLN A 81 5.11 -2.73 16.07
C GLN A 81 5.12 -1.95 14.75
N TRP A 82 4.81 -2.60 13.62
CA TRP A 82 4.74 -1.98 12.29
C TRP A 82 3.66 -0.91 12.16
N PHE A 83 2.62 -0.87 13.01
CA PHE A 83 1.62 0.20 13.00
C PHE A 83 2.06 1.48 13.73
N HIS A 84 3.18 1.47 14.45
CA HIS A 84 3.65 2.67 15.16
C HIS A 84 4.06 3.77 14.16
N ARG A 85 3.41 4.94 14.19
CA ARG A 85 3.64 6.04 13.23
C ARG A 85 3.56 5.60 11.76
N CYS A 86 2.60 4.73 11.46
CA CYS A 86 2.38 4.28 10.10
C CYS A 86 1.54 5.28 9.30
N VAL A 87 1.73 5.22 7.98
CA VAL A 87 0.95 5.96 7.00
C VAL A 87 0.36 4.94 6.05
N CYS A 88 -0.96 4.78 6.05
CA CYS A 88 -1.64 3.87 5.14
C CYS A 88 -2.42 4.66 4.10
N VAL A 89 -2.57 4.13 2.88
CA VAL A 89 -3.58 4.61 1.93
C VAL A 89 -4.65 3.56 1.75
N VAL A 90 -5.91 3.95 1.91
CA VAL A 90 -7.07 3.06 1.72
C VAL A 90 -7.21 2.75 0.24
N THR A 91 -7.10 1.49 -0.14
CA THR A 91 -7.15 1.02 -1.53
C THR A 91 -8.51 0.42 -1.88
N HIS A 92 -9.22 -0.11 -0.89
CA HIS A 92 -10.54 -0.68 -1.04
C HIS A 92 -11.45 -0.28 0.12
N ARG A 93 -12.74 -0.07 -0.17
CA ARG A 93 -13.76 0.13 0.84
C ARG A 93 -15.13 -0.29 0.34
N ASP A 94 -15.77 -1.18 1.09
CA ASP A 94 -17.17 -1.54 0.89
C ASP A 94 -18.05 -0.92 1.98
N TYR A 95 -19.15 -0.31 1.56
CA TYR A 95 -20.15 0.28 2.46
C TYR A 95 -21.43 -0.56 2.53
N SER A 96 -21.54 -1.63 1.73
CA SER A 96 -22.79 -2.34 1.51
C SER A 96 -23.34 -3.05 2.77
N GLU A 97 -22.49 -3.35 3.75
CA GLU A 97 -22.89 -4.11 4.95
C GLU A 97 -23.22 -3.25 6.19
N ALA A 98 -22.84 -1.97 6.20
CA ALA A 98 -22.93 -1.14 7.42
C ALA A 98 -24.37 -0.81 7.85
N GLU A 99 -25.35 -0.91 6.95
CA GLU A 99 -26.74 -0.52 7.23
C GLU A 99 -27.65 -1.70 7.67
N GLY A 100 -27.15 -2.95 7.67
CA GLY A 100 -28.00 -4.14 7.83
C GLY A 100 -27.93 -4.93 9.14
N GLY A 101 -26.89 -4.77 9.97
CA GLY A 101 -26.49 -5.84 10.90
C GLY A 101 -26.73 -5.65 12.41
N ALA A 102 -27.28 -4.53 12.89
CA ALA A 102 -27.24 -4.23 14.32
C ALA A 102 -28.28 -4.98 15.19
N ASP A 103 -29.31 -5.62 14.63
CA ASP A 103 -30.48 -6.08 15.42
C ASP A 103 -30.98 -7.53 15.15
N SER A 104 -30.26 -8.37 14.40
CA SER A 104 -30.68 -9.76 14.14
C SER A 104 -29.69 -10.79 14.69
N GLN A 105 -29.63 -10.89 16.01
CA GLN A 105 -29.01 -12.01 16.73
C GLN A 105 -30.10 -13.03 17.13
N ASP A 106 -30.77 -13.64 16.14
CA ASP A 106 -31.80 -14.68 16.34
C ASP A 106 -31.50 -15.93 15.49
N ASP A 107 -31.02 -16.99 16.15
CA ASP A 107 -31.26 -18.42 15.91
C ASP A 107 -31.35 -18.97 14.47
N PHE A 108 -30.27 -18.95 13.67
CA PHE A 108 -30.21 -19.72 12.41
C PHE A 108 -29.26 -20.92 12.49
N GLU A 109 -29.73 -22.03 13.09
CA GLU A 109 -29.10 -23.37 13.02
C GLU A 109 -29.53 -24.11 11.73
N GLY A 110 -29.19 -23.55 10.57
CA GLY A 110 -29.42 -24.18 9.27
C GLY A 110 -28.13 -24.70 8.66
N GLU A 111 -27.82 -25.98 8.89
CA GLU A 111 -26.71 -26.70 8.22
C GLU A 111 -27.00 -26.80 6.70
N SER A 112 -26.52 -25.84 5.91
CA SER A 112 -26.52 -25.93 4.44
C SER A 112 -25.15 -26.35 3.94
N GLU A 113 -24.99 -27.66 3.70
CA GLU A 113 -23.86 -28.25 2.99
C GLU A 113 -23.93 -27.90 1.48
N SER A 114 -23.37 -26.76 1.06
CA SER A 114 -23.10 -26.50 -0.35
C SER A 114 -21.61 -26.26 -0.56
N GLY A 115 -20.87 -27.34 -0.79
CA GLY A 115 -19.45 -27.30 -1.14
C GLY A 115 -19.24 -26.75 -2.55
N GLY A 116 -18.47 -25.67 -2.66
CA GLY A 116 -18.01 -25.15 -3.95
C GLY A 116 -17.70 -23.65 -4.04
N GLY A 117 -17.83 -22.86 -2.97
CA GLY A 117 -17.68 -21.39 -3.01
C GLY A 117 -16.63 -20.78 -2.07
N GLU A 118 -15.75 -21.58 -1.46
CA GLU A 118 -14.92 -21.13 -0.32
C GLU A 118 -13.96 -19.97 -0.64
N MET A 119 -13.56 -19.77 -1.91
CA MET A 119 -12.57 -18.74 -2.24
C MET A 119 -13.15 -17.32 -2.42
N GLU A 120 -14.41 -17.17 -2.85
CA GLU A 120 -15.05 -15.84 -2.98
C GLU A 120 -15.54 -15.31 -1.61
N GLU A 121 -15.72 -16.18 -0.61
CA GLU A 121 -16.20 -15.79 0.73
C GLU A 121 -15.11 -15.08 1.55
N GLU A 122 -13.83 -15.36 1.33
CA GLU A 122 -12.74 -14.73 2.09
C GLU A 122 -12.50 -13.27 1.71
N GLU A 123 -12.60 -12.92 0.42
CA GLU A 123 -12.38 -11.54 -0.03
C GLU A 123 -13.41 -10.56 0.55
N ASN A 124 -14.62 -11.06 0.81
CA ASN A 124 -15.74 -10.26 1.30
C ASN A 124 -15.76 -10.09 2.83
N ARG A 125 -14.73 -10.57 3.54
CA ARG A 125 -14.63 -10.46 5.00
C ARG A 125 -14.27 -9.06 5.50
N TYR A 126 -13.65 -8.25 4.63
CA TYR A 126 -13.06 -6.97 5.02
C TYR A 126 -13.81 -5.79 4.38
N ALA A 127 -14.29 -4.88 5.23
CA ALA A 127 -14.98 -3.67 4.78
C ALA A 127 -14.00 -2.59 4.29
N ALA A 128 -12.74 -2.62 4.72
CA ALA A 128 -11.71 -1.70 4.24
C ALA A 128 -10.36 -2.41 4.12
N ARG A 129 -9.60 -2.07 3.07
CA ARG A 129 -8.20 -2.46 2.89
C ARG A 129 -7.32 -1.24 2.65
N ALA A 130 -6.09 -1.27 3.12
CA ALA A 130 -5.11 -0.21 2.93
C ALA A 130 -3.70 -0.79 2.78
N VAL A 131 -2.79 -0.03 2.18
CA VAL A 131 -1.36 -0.40 2.14
C VAL A 131 -0.50 0.60 2.90
N LEU A 132 0.49 0.10 3.62
CA LEU A 132 1.50 0.88 4.34
C LEU A 132 2.46 1.55 3.35
N LEU A 133 2.53 2.88 3.41
CA LEU A 133 3.33 3.71 2.51
C LEU A 133 4.73 4.03 3.05
N ASN A 134 4.99 3.75 4.32
CA ASN A 134 6.22 4.18 5.01
C ASN A 134 6.96 3.04 5.69
N ARG A 135 6.93 1.86 5.08
CA ARG A 135 7.73 0.70 5.47
C ARG A 135 8.56 0.22 4.27
N PRO A 136 9.54 1.03 3.82
CA PRO A 136 10.41 0.61 2.75
C PRO A 136 11.12 -0.66 3.18
N ALA A 137 11.09 -1.66 2.30
CA ALA A 137 11.78 -2.92 2.47
C ALA A 137 12.43 -3.27 1.13
N ALA A 138 13.49 -4.09 1.20
CA ALA A 138 14.13 -4.64 0.03
C ALA A 138 13.74 -6.11 -0.14
N LEU A 139 12.43 -6.41 0.02
CA LEU A 139 11.94 -7.78 -0.08
C LEU A 139 12.01 -8.22 -1.55
N PRO A 140 12.86 -9.19 -1.90
CA PRO A 140 12.98 -9.62 -3.28
C PRO A 140 11.69 -10.32 -3.71
N ILE A 141 11.12 -9.86 -4.82
CA ILE A 141 10.00 -10.51 -5.50
C ILE A 141 10.60 -11.43 -6.55
N VAL A 142 10.94 -12.65 -6.14
CA VAL A 142 11.44 -13.68 -7.05
C VAL A 142 10.31 -14.04 -8.03
N PRO A 143 10.49 -13.85 -9.35
CA PRO A 143 9.49 -14.29 -10.30
C PRO A 143 9.33 -15.82 -10.20
N PRO A 144 8.12 -16.37 -10.41
CA PRO A 144 7.92 -17.81 -10.44
C PRO A 144 8.90 -18.40 -11.46
N ARG A 145 9.82 -19.24 -10.98
CA ARG A 145 10.81 -19.89 -11.84
C ARG A 145 10.02 -20.80 -12.76
N ARG A 146 9.75 -20.34 -14.00
CA ARG A 146 9.07 -21.13 -15.04
C ARG A 146 9.59 -22.55 -14.96
N ARG A 147 8.80 -23.46 -14.37
CA ARG A 147 9.19 -24.85 -14.20
C ARG A 147 9.67 -25.29 -15.56
N ARG A 148 10.99 -25.46 -15.71
CA ARG A 148 11.58 -25.98 -16.93
C ARG A 148 10.98 -27.36 -17.02
N SER A 149 9.90 -27.48 -17.80
CA SER A 149 9.19 -28.72 -18.00
C SER A 149 10.28 -29.71 -18.32
N SER A 150 10.46 -30.70 -17.45
CA SER A 150 11.55 -31.69 -17.47
C SER A 150 11.37 -32.60 -18.68
N ARG A 151 11.45 -31.99 -19.86
CA ARG A 151 11.28 -32.65 -21.13
C ARG A 151 12.69 -32.98 -21.58
N SER A 152 13.00 -34.26 -21.37
CA SER A 152 14.24 -34.97 -21.63
C SER A 152 14.71 -34.97 -23.09
N ASP A 153 14.36 -33.97 -23.89
CA ASP A 153 14.74 -33.93 -25.30
C ASP A 153 16.05 -33.15 -25.43
N LEU A 154 17.13 -33.87 -25.12
CA LEU A 154 18.51 -33.60 -25.51
C LEU A 154 18.59 -33.22 -26.99
N ALA A 155 18.59 -31.92 -27.28
CA ALA A 155 19.05 -31.40 -28.55
C ALA A 155 19.81 -30.10 -28.28
N ASP A 156 21.13 -30.20 -28.47
CA ASP A 156 22.11 -29.13 -28.48
C ASP A 156 21.62 -27.89 -29.23
N THR A 157 21.11 -26.90 -28.50
CA THR A 157 21.09 -25.51 -28.99
C THR A 157 22.00 -24.71 -28.09
N ASP A 158 23.25 -24.63 -28.54
CA ASP A 158 24.27 -23.73 -28.03
C ASP A 158 23.73 -22.30 -27.91
N GLU A 159 23.93 -21.75 -26.72
CA GLU A 159 24.34 -20.35 -26.50
C GLU A 159 23.58 -19.27 -27.30
N ILE A 160 22.35 -18.98 -26.88
CA ILE A 160 21.88 -17.59 -26.90
C ILE A 160 21.93 -17.10 -25.46
N GLY A 161 23.13 -16.72 -25.04
CA GLY A 161 23.38 -15.98 -23.80
C GLY A 161 22.85 -14.55 -23.94
N GLY A 162 21.54 -14.41 -23.80
CA GLY A 162 20.99 -13.15 -23.32
C GLY A 162 21.20 -13.16 -21.82
N ASP A 163 22.22 -12.45 -21.35
CA ASP A 163 22.30 -11.99 -19.96
C ASP A 163 21.19 -10.95 -19.74
N ASP A 164 19.94 -11.35 -19.96
CA ASP A 164 18.78 -10.67 -19.42
C ASP A 164 18.83 -11.02 -17.92
N GLU A 165 19.73 -10.35 -17.20
CA GLU A 165 19.67 -10.27 -15.75
C GLU A 165 18.25 -9.81 -15.44
N GLU A 166 17.37 -10.75 -15.08
CA GLU A 166 16.01 -10.45 -14.68
C GLU A 166 16.14 -9.53 -13.47
N GLU A 167 16.03 -8.22 -13.71
CA GLU A 167 16.19 -7.22 -12.67
C GLU A 167 15.22 -7.55 -11.52
N GLU A 168 15.81 -7.93 -10.39
CA GLU A 168 15.09 -8.45 -9.23
C GLU A 168 14.16 -7.36 -8.68
N TRP A 169 12.85 -7.59 -8.77
CA TRP A 169 11.89 -6.65 -8.20
C TRP A 169 12.02 -6.62 -6.68
N THR A 170 11.85 -5.44 -6.09
CA THR A 170 11.76 -5.32 -4.63
C THR A 170 10.40 -4.76 -4.23
N ALA A 171 9.85 -5.30 -3.14
CA ALA A 171 8.61 -4.84 -2.54
C ALA A 171 8.85 -4.20 -1.18
N TRP A 172 8.07 -3.16 -0.90
CA TRP A 172 7.90 -2.59 0.43
C TRP A 172 6.91 -3.41 1.23
N PHE A 173 6.97 -3.32 2.56
CA PHE A 173 5.99 -3.98 3.40
C PHE A 173 4.66 -3.21 3.35
N GLY A 174 3.64 -3.80 2.74
CA GLY A 174 2.31 -3.22 2.56
C GLY A 174 1.34 -3.54 3.69
N GLY A 175 1.55 -4.64 4.40
CA GLY A 175 0.78 -5.06 5.56
C GLY A 175 1.00 -6.54 5.90
N ASP A 176 0.36 -6.99 6.97
CA ASP A 176 0.46 -8.35 7.49
C ASP A 176 -0.41 -9.35 6.70
N ILE A 177 -1.58 -8.93 6.21
CA ILE A 177 -2.51 -9.80 5.48
C ILE A 177 -2.04 -9.98 4.03
N GLY A 178 -1.92 -11.23 3.59
CA GLY A 178 -1.38 -11.58 2.27
C GLY A 178 0.06 -11.09 2.07
N GLY A 179 0.74 -10.74 3.18
CA GLY A 179 2.08 -10.19 3.18
C GLY A 179 3.13 -11.24 3.53
N PRO A 180 4.40 -10.82 3.61
CA PRO A 180 5.51 -11.70 3.96
C PRO A 180 5.42 -12.28 5.38
N LEU A 181 4.64 -11.66 6.27
CA LEU A 181 4.39 -12.16 7.62
C LEU A 181 3.32 -13.25 7.67
N ALA A 182 2.31 -13.21 6.78
CA ALA A 182 1.25 -14.22 6.75
C ALA A 182 1.80 -15.60 6.37
N ALA A 183 2.84 -15.65 5.53
CA ALA A 183 3.52 -16.89 5.14
C ALA A 183 4.17 -17.64 6.31
N LEU A 184 4.31 -17.00 7.49
CA LEU A 184 4.88 -17.62 8.67
C LEU A 184 3.84 -18.40 9.51
N ASP A 185 2.54 -18.19 9.30
CA ASP A 185 1.51 -18.58 10.28
C ASP A 185 0.88 -19.97 10.03
N ASP A 186 0.80 -20.43 8.76
CA ASP A 186 -0.04 -21.60 8.42
C ASP A 186 0.57 -22.96 8.79
N ASP A 187 1.90 -23.10 8.85
CA ASP A 187 2.56 -24.37 9.26
C ASP A 187 3.14 -24.34 10.68
N VAL A 188 3.11 -23.19 11.36
CA VAL A 188 3.90 -22.94 12.58
C VAL A 188 3.05 -22.86 13.85
N TYR A 189 1.73 -22.71 13.76
CA TYR A 189 0.89 -22.66 14.97
C TYR A 189 0.92 -23.94 15.84
N ASP A 190 1.39 -25.07 15.31
CA ASP A 190 1.63 -26.29 16.08
C ASP A 190 3.03 -26.37 16.73
N ALA A 191 3.95 -25.44 16.41
CA ALA A 191 5.33 -25.41 16.90
C ALA A 191 5.67 -24.05 17.53
N TYR A 192 5.35 -23.89 18.81
CA TYR A 192 5.54 -22.70 19.66
C TYR A 192 6.97 -22.11 19.80
N ASP A 193 7.94 -22.46 18.95
CA ASP A 193 9.36 -22.08 19.11
C ASP A 193 9.97 -21.27 17.94
N VAL A 194 9.18 -20.76 16.96
CA VAL A 194 9.73 -20.17 15.71
C VAL A 194 9.57 -18.65 15.58
N TYR A 195 9.51 -17.90 16.68
CA TYR A 195 9.61 -16.42 16.60
C TYR A 195 11.04 -15.90 16.32
N ASP A 196 12.01 -16.78 16.07
CA ASP A 196 13.42 -16.42 15.88
C ASP A 196 13.90 -16.53 14.41
N VAL A 197 13.00 -16.83 13.46
CA VAL A 197 13.32 -16.90 12.03
C VAL A 197 12.81 -15.64 11.34
N GLY A 198 13.68 -14.64 11.16
CA GLY A 198 13.33 -13.42 10.44
C GLY A 198 12.87 -13.70 8.99
N ILE A 199 11.98 -12.85 8.46
CA ILE A 199 11.41 -12.95 7.10
C ILE A 199 12.50 -13.12 6.03
N SER A 200 13.64 -12.45 6.20
CA SER A 200 14.79 -12.52 5.30
C SER A 200 15.37 -13.94 5.17
N ASN A 201 15.28 -14.77 6.20
CA ASN A 201 15.75 -16.16 6.17
C ASN A 201 14.79 -17.07 5.40
N LEU A 202 13.49 -16.78 5.41
CA LEU A 202 12.49 -17.58 4.67
C LEU A 202 12.68 -17.46 3.15
N ILE A 203 13.07 -16.27 2.70
CA ILE A 203 13.21 -15.95 1.27
C ILE A 203 14.65 -16.24 0.77
N GLY A 204 15.65 -16.25 1.67
CA GLY A 204 17.07 -16.33 1.32
C GLY A 204 17.66 -17.72 1.08
N GLU A 205 17.14 -18.79 1.72
CA GLU A 205 17.80 -20.11 1.69
C GLU A 205 16.92 -21.22 1.09
N GLY A 206 16.87 -21.30 -0.24
CA GLY A 206 16.57 -22.56 -0.94
C GLY A 206 15.12 -23.03 -0.98
N CYS A 207 14.16 -22.22 -0.52
CA CYS A 207 12.74 -22.44 -0.79
C CYS A 207 12.47 -21.98 -2.23
N ASP A 208 12.56 -22.91 -3.19
CA ASP A 208 12.11 -22.73 -4.59
C ASP A 208 10.57 -22.66 -4.71
N GLU A 209 9.83 -22.55 -3.60
CA GLU A 209 8.37 -22.44 -3.59
C GLU A 209 7.97 -21.06 -4.16
N GLU A 210 7.07 -21.08 -5.13
CA GLU A 210 6.75 -19.89 -5.93
C GLU A 210 5.98 -18.87 -5.07
N ILE A 211 6.20 -17.56 -5.27
CA ILE A 211 5.45 -16.50 -4.54
C ILE A 211 3.92 -16.67 -4.71
N ASP A 212 3.50 -17.20 -5.86
CA ASP A 212 2.10 -17.55 -6.14
C ASP A 212 1.60 -18.71 -5.26
N GLU A 213 2.49 -19.61 -4.81
CA GLU A 213 2.18 -20.68 -3.85
C GLU A 213 2.09 -20.13 -2.42
N LEU A 214 2.85 -19.08 -2.08
CA LEU A 214 2.76 -18.39 -0.79
C LEU A 214 1.52 -17.50 -0.65
N GLY A 215 0.74 -17.33 -1.74
CA GLY A 215 -0.46 -16.49 -1.72
C GLY A 215 -0.18 -15.02 -1.42
N MET A 216 1.05 -14.55 -1.69
CA MET A 216 1.42 -13.18 -1.38
C MET A 216 0.74 -12.20 -2.34
N GLU A 217 -0.02 -11.27 -1.80
CA GLU A 217 -0.68 -10.23 -2.59
C GLU A 217 0.28 -9.06 -2.79
N ILE A 218 0.57 -8.72 -4.06
CA ILE A 218 1.44 -7.58 -4.39
C ILE A 218 0.65 -6.52 -5.14
N LEU A 219 0.53 -5.35 -4.52
CA LEU A 219 -0.07 -4.16 -5.11
C LEU A 219 1.02 -3.18 -5.55
N CYS A 220 0.90 -2.66 -6.77
CA CYS A 220 1.82 -1.65 -7.29
C CYS A 220 1.14 -0.27 -7.34
N LEU A 221 1.88 0.77 -6.95
CA LEU A 221 1.51 2.18 -7.13
C LEU A 221 2.37 2.83 -8.23
N HIS A 222 1.77 3.67 -9.07
CA HIS A 222 2.50 4.44 -10.08
C HIS A 222 1.80 5.76 -10.45
N SER A 223 2.52 6.62 -11.18
CA SER A 223 2.01 7.89 -11.72
C SER A 223 2.07 7.98 -13.25
N LEU A 224 2.20 6.84 -13.94
CA LEU A 224 2.18 6.76 -15.41
C LEU A 224 0.89 7.38 -15.99
N SER A 225 1.05 8.21 -17.02
CA SER A 225 -0.06 8.87 -17.70
C SER A 225 -0.37 8.31 -19.08
N SER A 226 0.37 7.28 -19.53
CA SER A 226 0.12 6.65 -20.83
C SER A 226 -1.26 6.01 -20.87
N PRO A 227 -1.98 6.08 -22.02
CA PRO A 227 -3.28 5.44 -22.16
C PRO A 227 -3.25 3.94 -21.83
N GLU A 228 -2.17 3.25 -22.21
CA GLU A 228 -1.95 1.83 -21.99
C GLU A 228 -1.88 1.50 -20.49
N ALA A 229 -1.17 2.30 -19.70
CA ALA A 229 -1.12 2.11 -18.25
C ALA A 229 -2.48 2.42 -17.62
N LYS A 230 -3.12 3.53 -17.99
CA LYS A 230 -4.44 3.91 -17.45
C LYS A 230 -5.54 2.89 -17.75
N ALA A 231 -5.44 2.16 -18.86
CA ALA A 231 -6.43 1.15 -19.24
C ALA A 231 -6.45 -0.08 -18.31
N VAL A 232 -5.35 -0.35 -17.61
CA VAL A 232 -5.20 -1.52 -16.71
C VAL A 232 -5.00 -1.13 -15.25
N SER A 233 -5.15 0.15 -14.93
CA SER A 233 -4.91 0.68 -13.59
C SER A 233 -6.14 1.37 -13.04
N SER A 234 -6.32 1.32 -11.72
CA SER A 234 -7.42 2.00 -11.03
C SER A 234 -6.92 3.30 -10.41
N LEU A 235 -7.63 4.40 -10.65
CA LEU A 235 -7.28 5.71 -10.07
C LEU A 235 -7.49 5.67 -8.55
N LEU A 236 -6.41 5.89 -7.79
CA LEU A 236 -6.43 5.91 -6.33
C LEU A 236 -6.58 7.34 -5.80
N LEU A 237 -5.70 8.24 -6.24
CA LEU A 237 -5.71 9.65 -5.86
C LEU A 237 -5.52 10.55 -7.08
N PRO A 238 -6.40 11.55 -7.29
CA PRO A 238 -6.18 12.54 -8.34
C PRO A 238 -4.96 13.40 -8.01
N GLY A 239 -4.23 13.81 -9.04
CA GLY A 239 -3.18 14.81 -8.91
C GLY A 239 -3.75 16.23 -8.83
N PRO A 240 -2.90 17.24 -8.53
CA PRO A 240 -3.33 18.62 -8.50
C PRO A 240 -3.88 19.04 -9.87
N SER A 241 -5.13 19.50 -9.88
CA SER A 241 -5.81 20.06 -11.05
C SER A 241 -5.26 21.45 -11.38
N ASN A 242 -3.96 21.59 -11.64
CA ASN A 242 -3.42 22.87 -12.08
C ASN A 242 -3.88 23.12 -13.52
N GLY A 243 -4.94 23.92 -13.62
CA GLY A 243 -5.47 24.40 -14.88
C GLY A 243 -4.40 25.18 -15.64
N GLY A 244 -3.92 24.61 -16.74
CA GLY A 244 -3.50 25.40 -17.90
C GLY A 244 -2.02 25.44 -18.26
N ASN A 245 -1.10 24.84 -17.49
CA ASN A 245 0.29 24.71 -17.94
C ASN A 245 0.76 23.28 -17.72
N GLY A 246 0.34 22.40 -18.63
CA GLY A 246 0.86 21.04 -18.68
C GLY A 246 2.38 21.09 -18.71
N ASP A 247 3.01 20.46 -17.72
CA ASP A 247 4.45 20.34 -17.69
C ASP A 247 4.86 19.62 -18.98
N LYS A 248 5.60 20.30 -19.84
CA LYS A 248 5.91 19.81 -21.20
C LYS A 248 6.80 18.57 -21.18
N ASN A 249 7.30 18.21 -20.00
CA ASN A 249 8.19 17.07 -19.79
C ASN A 249 7.44 15.74 -19.66
N GLY A 250 6.10 15.71 -19.76
CA GLY A 250 5.36 14.46 -19.77
C GLY A 250 5.32 13.73 -18.42
N ASN A 251 5.87 14.32 -17.36
CA ASN A 251 5.57 13.87 -16.01
C ASN A 251 4.10 14.16 -15.76
N GLY A 252 3.32 13.09 -15.68
CA GLY A 252 1.87 13.11 -15.53
C GLY A 252 1.41 14.00 -14.40
N ARG A 253 0.12 14.33 -14.41
CA ARG A 253 -0.58 15.27 -13.52
C ARG A 253 -0.44 15.04 -12.01
N GLY A 254 0.40 14.13 -11.54
CA GLY A 254 0.48 13.69 -10.16
C GLY A 254 -0.66 12.76 -9.78
N ASP A 255 -1.42 12.23 -10.75
CA ASP A 255 -2.40 11.18 -10.50
C ASP A 255 -1.66 9.93 -9.97
N LEU A 256 -2.22 9.30 -8.96
CA LEU A 256 -1.73 8.07 -8.36
C LEU A 256 -2.68 6.94 -8.72
N TYR A 257 -2.14 5.87 -9.26
CA TYR A 257 -2.87 4.70 -9.69
C TYR A 257 -2.43 3.46 -8.92
N THR A 258 -3.33 2.49 -8.85
CA THR A 258 -3.07 1.12 -8.40
C THR A 258 -3.12 0.18 -9.60
N ILE A 259 -2.23 -0.82 -9.60
CA ILE A 259 -2.12 -1.85 -10.64
C ILE A 259 -1.64 -3.15 -9.98
N SER A 260 -2.02 -4.30 -10.53
CA SER A 260 -1.45 -5.58 -10.09
C SER A 260 0.00 -5.73 -10.56
N LEU A 261 0.77 -6.57 -9.89
CA LEU A 261 2.15 -6.87 -10.29
C LEU A 261 2.23 -7.44 -11.72
N ASP A 262 1.31 -8.31 -12.10
CA ASP A 262 1.31 -8.93 -13.43
C ASP A 262 1.09 -7.92 -14.55
N GLU A 263 0.15 -6.99 -14.36
CA GLU A 263 -0.08 -5.93 -15.34
C GLU A 263 1.09 -4.93 -15.37
N ALA A 264 1.74 -4.64 -14.23
CA ALA A 264 2.95 -3.84 -14.20
C ALA A 264 4.10 -4.50 -14.99
N ARG A 265 4.33 -5.82 -14.77
CA ARG A 265 5.30 -6.62 -15.53
C ARG A 265 4.97 -6.62 -17.03
N ARG A 266 3.70 -6.73 -17.39
CA ARG A 266 3.24 -6.65 -18.78
C ARG A 266 3.63 -5.31 -19.41
N LEU A 267 3.34 -4.19 -18.74
CA LEU A 267 3.71 -2.86 -19.23
C LEU A 267 5.22 -2.69 -19.44
N ILE A 268 6.06 -3.30 -18.60
CA ILE A 268 7.52 -3.29 -18.78
C ILE A 268 7.92 -4.14 -19.99
N SER A 269 7.37 -5.36 -20.12
CA SER A 269 7.67 -6.24 -21.25
C SER A 269 7.28 -5.65 -22.61
N GLU A 270 6.27 -4.77 -22.62
CA GLU A 270 5.81 -4.03 -23.80
C GLU A 270 6.62 -2.75 -24.06
N GLY A 271 7.56 -2.40 -23.18
CA GLY A 271 8.37 -1.17 -23.27
C GLY A 271 7.58 0.12 -22.99
N VAL A 272 6.42 0.01 -22.33
CA VAL A 272 5.57 1.15 -21.96
C VAL A 272 6.07 1.84 -20.70
N ALA A 273 6.65 1.06 -19.78
CA ALA A 273 7.16 1.53 -18.49
C ALA A 273 8.50 0.86 -18.17
N SER A 274 9.23 1.41 -17.20
CA SER A 274 10.33 0.73 -16.51
C SER A 274 9.92 0.37 -15.10
N ARG A 275 10.69 -0.51 -14.45
CA ARG A 275 10.44 -0.98 -13.08
C ARG A 275 10.39 0.17 -12.08
N GLU A 276 11.24 1.17 -12.26
CA GLU A 276 11.39 2.34 -11.41
C GLU A 276 10.12 3.22 -11.41
N ASN A 277 9.23 3.02 -12.37
CA ASN A 277 7.94 3.71 -12.41
C ASN A 277 6.93 3.16 -11.39
N PHE A 278 7.20 2.00 -10.79
CA PHE A 278 6.32 1.33 -9.85
C PHE A 278 6.91 1.31 -8.44
N TYR A 279 6.03 1.36 -7.44
CA TYR A 279 6.32 1.03 -6.05
C TYR A 279 5.49 -0.21 -5.71
N ALA A 280 6.13 -1.36 -5.50
CA ALA A 280 5.46 -2.60 -5.14
C ALA A 280 5.32 -2.69 -3.62
N PHE A 281 4.16 -3.15 -3.15
CA PHE A 281 3.83 -3.35 -1.74
C PHE A 281 3.36 -4.79 -1.55
N ALA A 282 4.02 -5.53 -0.67
CA ALA A 282 3.67 -6.91 -0.32
C ALA A 282 2.74 -6.93 0.88
N GLY A 283 1.56 -7.51 0.70
CA GLY A 283 0.48 -7.54 1.69
C GLY A 283 -0.27 -6.22 1.83
N HIS A 284 -1.28 -6.25 2.70
CA HIS A 284 -2.13 -5.12 3.01
C HIS A 284 -2.62 -5.18 4.46
N CYS A 285 -3.14 -4.06 4.95
CA CYS A 285 -3.87 -3.95 6.21
C CYS A 285 -5.36 -4.04 5.90
N ALA A 286 -6.13 -4.75 6.73
CA ALA A 286 -7.58 -4.84 6.54
C ALA A 286 -8.35 -4.68 7.84
N TRP A 287 -9.59 -4.20 7.71
CA TRP A 287 -10.51 -4.00 8.82
C TRP A 287 -11.83 -4.72 8.53
N THR A 288 -12.34 -5.45 9.54
CA THR A 288 -13.69 -6.03 9.45
C THR A 288 -14.76 -4.93 9.49
N PRO A 289 -16.00 -5.20 9.05
CA PRO A 289 -17.09 -4.24 9.12
C PRO A 289 -17.22 -3.53 10.49
N GLY A 290 -17.18 -2.19 10.48
CA GLY A 290 -17.31 -1.34 11.66
C GLY A 290 -16.09 -1.26 12.58
N GLN A 291 -14.99 -1.98 12.29
CA GLN A 291 -13.78 -1.96 13.10
C GLN A 291 -13.04 -0.62 12.95
N LEU A 292 -12.79 -0.19 11.71
CA LEU A 292 -12.08 1.06 11.43
C LEU A 292 -12.80 2.27 12.03
N GLU A 293 -14.14 2.32 11.92
CA GLU A 293 -14.96 3.38 12.52
C GLU A 293 -14.84 3.41 14.04
N ARG A 294 -14.73 2.24 14.68
CA ARG A 294 -14.57 2.13 16.14
C ARG A 294 -13.19 2.60 16.58
N GLU A 295 -12.15 2.28 15.82
CA GLU A 295 -10.77 2.71 16.05
C GLU A 295 -10.60 4.23 15.85
N MET A 296 -11.25 4.78 14.83
CA MET A 296 -11.32 6.23 14.59
C MET A 296 -12.21 6.97 15.58
N GLY A 297 -13.18 6.28 16.16
CA GLY A 297 -14.21 6.86 17.02
C GLY A 297 -13.63 7.60 18.23
N PRO A 298 -14.40 8.51 18.85
CA PRO A 298 -13.93 9.40 19.92
C PRO A 298 -13.42 8.67 21.17
N SER A 299 -13.76 7.38 21.32
CA SER A 299 -13.28 6.54 22.42
C SER A 299 -11.85 6.02 22.22
N ARG A 300 -11.44 5.81 20.97
CA ARG A 300 -10.14 5.20 20.62
C ARG A 300 -9.22 6.24 19.97
N GLY A 301 -9.70 6.96 18.96
CA GLY A 301 -8.96 8.04 18.31
C GLY A 301 -7.61 7.59 17.75
N GLU A 302 -7.54 6.36 17.27
CA GLU A 302 -6.31 5.65 16.89
C GLU A 302 -5.81 6.01 15.50
N TRP A 303 -6.67 6.64 14.71
CA TRP A 303 -6.42 7.01 13.34
C TRP A 303 -6.88 8.44 13.07
N ILE A 304 -6.07 9.17 12.31
CA ILE A 304 -6.43 10.45 11.72
C ILE A 304 -6.61 10.21 10.23
N ALA A 305 -7.81 10.40 9.72
CA ALA A 305 -8.06 10.34 8.29
C ALA A 305 -7.68 11.67 7.64
N VAL A 306 -6.94 11.56 6.55
CA VAL A 306 -6.32 12.68 5.84
C VAL A 306 -6.60 12.52 4.35
N SER A 307 -7.06 13.58 3.72
CA SER A 307 -7.13 13.67 2.27
C SER A 307 -5.86 14.34 1.73
N ALA A 308 -5.27 13.77 0.68
CA ALA A 308 -4.11 14.31 -0.01
C ALA A 308 -4.25 14.14 -1.53
N ASP A 309 -3.51 14.92 -2.32
CA ASP A 309 -3.35 14.66 -3.75
C ASP A 309 -2.31 13.55 -4.03
N GLY A 310 -2.44 12.90 -5.19
CA GLY A 310 -1.51 11.83 -5.59
C GLY A 310 -0.06 12.32 -5.72
N GLY A 311 0.15 13.59 -6.09
CA GLY A 311 1.47 14.19 -6.23
C GLY A 311 2.19 14.36 -4.89
N THR A 312 1.44 14.65 -3.83
CA THR A 312 1.93 14.66 -2.45
C THR A 312 2.41 13.27 -2.02
N VAL A 313 1.63 12.22 -2.29
CA VAL A 313 2.01 10.85 -1.91
C VAL A 313 3.24 10.39 -2.69
N MET A 314 3.26 10.61 -4.02
CA MET A 314 4.40 10.24 -4.87
C MET A 314 5.70 10.96 -4.50
N GLU A 315 5.61 12.22 -4.08
CA GLU A 315 6.78 12.96 -3.57
C GLU A 315 7.38 12.27 -2.34
N GLU A 316 6.54 11.86 -1.39
CA GLU A 316 7.01 11.21 -0.17
C GLU A 316 7.56 9.80 -0.43
N LEU A 317 6.94 9.03 -1.33
CA LEU A 317 7.47 7.73 -1.76
C LEU A 317 8.84 7.88 -2.44
N THR A 318 8.98 8.85 -3.34
CA THR A 318 10.25 9.13 -4.03
C THR A 318 11.34 9.54 -3.04
N ARG A 319 11.01 10.42 -2.09
CA ARG A 319 11.94 10.84 -1.05
C ARG A 319 12.41 9.68 -0.17
N GLN A 320 11.53 8.73 0.15
CA GLN A 320 11.91 7.54 0.92
C GLN A 320 12.86 6.64 0.12
N ARG A 321 12.57 6.38 -1.16
CA ARG A 321 13.44 5.59 -2.05
C ARG A 321 14.83 6.20 -2.19
N GLU A 322 14.93 7.52 -2.41
CA GLU A 322 16.22 8.21 -2.55
C GLU A 322 17.08 8.05 -1.30
N ARG A 323 16.48 8.11 -0.11
CA ARG A 323 17.20 7.91 1.16
C ARG A 323 17.73 6.49 1.33
N THR A 324 16.95 5.49 0.92
CA THR A 324 17.42 4.09 1.00
C THR A 324 18.60 3.83 0.07
N THR A 325 18.73 4.54 -1.06
CA THR A 325 19.84 4.35 -2.01
C THR A 325 21.15 5.05 -1.62
N THR A 326 21.11 6.12 -0.83
CA THR A 326 22.31 6.94 -0.55
C THR A 326 23.22 6.40 0.56
N THR A 327 22.76 5.43 1.34
CA THR A 327 23.44 4.99 2.56
C THR A 327 24.62 4.05 2.29
N ASP A 328 24.69 3.43 1.11
CA ASP A 328 25.61 2.30 0.86
C ASP A 328 27.02 2.72 0.40
N GLU A 329 27.22 3.97 -0.04
CA GLU A 329 28.49 4.37 -0.69
C GLU A 329 29.45 5.17 0.21
N GLY A 330 29.10 5.40 1.48
CA GLY A 330 29.90 6.21 2.40
C GLY A 330 30.59 5.39 3.49
N GLU A 331 31.83 4.92 3.27
CA GLU A 331 32.77 4.43 4.30
C GLU A 331 33.22 5.56 5.25
N GLY A 332 32.29 6.41 5.69
CA GLY A 332 32.53 7.37 6.75
C GLY A 332 32.23 6.69 8.07
N ASP A 333 33.26 6.49 8.88
CA ASP A 333 33.27 6.00 10.26
C ASP A 333 32.42 6.84 11.26
N GLY A 334 31.50 7.66 10.73
CA GLY A 334 30.39 8.24 11.47
C GLY A 334 29.33 7.17 11.70
N GLU A 335 29.28 6.67 12.93
CA GLU A 335 28.29 5.81 13.58
C GLU A 335 26.84 6.37 13.55
N GLY A 336 26.43 7.02 12.46
CA GLY A 336 25.29 7.92 12.40
C GLY A 336 24.26 7.54 11.34
N ASP A 337 23.14 7.01 11.83
CA ASP A 337 21.79 7.29 11.32
C ASP A 337 21.31 6.50 10.09
N ALA A 338 22.02 5.45 9.67
CA ALA A 338 21.58 4.51 8.63
C ALA A 338 20.39 3.63 9.05
N ASP A 339 20.09 3.51 10.37
CA ASP A 339 18.82 3.01 10.93
C ASP A 339 17.70 4.04 10.69
N ALA A 340 17.44 4.24 9.39
CA ALA A 340 16.78 5.36 8.71
C ALA A 340 15.32 5.56 9.13
N ASP A 341 15.11 6.09 10.34
CA ASP A 341 13.83 6.55 10.90
C ASP A 341 12.64 5.58 10.80
N ALA A 342 12.84 4.32 10.38
CA ALA A 342 11.81 3.32 10.09
C ALA A 342 10.56 3.88 9.36
N GLY A 343 10.79 4.84 8.44
CA GLY A 343 9.73 5.56 7.72
C GLY A 343 8.85 6.51 8.55
N MET A 344 9.14 6.75 9.83
CA MET A 344 8.43 7.71 10.70
C MET A 344 8.42 9.13 10.12
N ASP A 345 9.38 9.46 9.29
CA ASP A 345 9.60 10.78 8.72
C ASP A 345 8.48 11.21 7.77
N MET A 346 7.93 10.26 7.00
CA MET A 346 6.73 10.51 6.18
C MET A 346 5.54 10.88 7.07
N TRP A 347 5.35 10.13 8.17
CA TRP A 347 4.29 10.39 9.14
C TRP A 347 4.44 11.78 9.76
N LYS A 348 5.63 12.15 10.26
CA LYS A 348 5.89 13.46 10.88
C LYS A 348 5.57 14.62 9.92
N ARG A 349 5.96 14.48 8.65
CA ARG A 349 5.68 15.48 7.61
C ARG A 349 4.19 15.61 7.32
N LEU A 350 3.46 14.51 7.18
CA LEU A 350 2.02 14.54 6.92
C LEU A 350 1.23 15.11 8.11
N VAL A 351 1.58 14.73 9.34
CA VAL A 351 1.00 15.30 10.57
C VAL A 351 1.26 16.81 10.65
N THR A 352 2.47 17.24 10.34
CA THR A 352 2.82 18.67 10.31
C THR A 352 2.04 19.40 9.22
N ARG A 353 1.86 18.81 8.04
CA ARG A 353 1.11 19.40 6.91
C ARG A 353 -0.36 19.65 7.25
N ILE A 354 -0.99 18.81 8.09
CA ILE A 354 -2.37 19.03 8.57
C ILE A 354 -2.44 19.97 9.78
N GLY A 355 -1.34 20.64 10.15
CA GLY A 355 -1.31 21.62 11.23
C GLY A 355 -1.36 21.02 12.65
N ARG A 356 -1.06 19.72 12.79
CA ARG A 356 -0.93 19.05 14.10
C ARG A 356 0.53 18.98 14.51
N SER A 357 0.81 19.10 15.81
CA SER A 357 2.16 18.80 16.33
C SER A 357 2.30 17.31 16.65
N GLU A 358 3.52 16.80 16.63
CA GLU A 358 3.79 15.39 17.00
C GLU A 358 3.27 15.07 18.41
N ASP A 359 3.52 15.97 19.37
CA ASP A 359 3.10 15.78 20.77
C ASP A 359 1.57 15.77 20.91
N ALA A 360 0.86 16.57 20.11
CA ALA A 360 -0.61 16.60 20.13
C ALA A 360 -1.22 15.38 19.41
N ALA A 361 -0.44 14.73 18.54
CA ALA A 361 -0.83 13.52 17.84
C ALA A 361 -0.47 12.25 18.63
N SER A 362 0.37 12.31 19.67
CA SER A 362 0.68 11.16 20.52
C SER A 362 -0.15 11.20 21.80
N GLY A 363 -1.00 10.19 22.03
CA GLY A 363 -1.66 9.96 23.32
C GLY A 363 -0.72 9.42 24.41
N ILE A 364 0.59 9.45 24.15
CA ILE A 364 1.63 8.77 24.92
C ILE A 364 2.31 9.76 25.88
N PRO A 365 2.60 9.37 27.15
CA PRO A 365 3.36 10.20 28.07
C PRO A 365 4.74 10.61 27.54
N GLU A 366 5.18 11.81 27.88
CA GLU A 366 6.49 12.35 27.52
C GLU A 366 7.61 11.36 27.92
N GLY A 367 8.48 11.02 26.97
CA GLY A 367 9.60 10.08 27.15
C GLY A 367 9.31 8.64 26.72
N GLN A 368 8.05 8.19 26.65
CA GLN A 368 7.74 6.85 26.12
C GLN A 368 7.74 6.78 24.59
N LEU A 369 7.46 7.90 23.91
CA LEU A 369 7.44 7.94 22.44
C LEU A 369 8.77 7.48 21.82
N ARG A 370 9.90 7.85 22.43
CA ARG A 370 11.24 7.41 22.01
C ARG A 370 11.45 5.90 22.13
N PHE A 371 10.80 5.27 23.11
CA PHE A 371 10.87 3.83 23.30
C PHE A 371 10.13 3.10 22.18
N TYR A 372 8.91 3.52 21.83
CA TYR A 372 8.17 2.95 20.69
C TYR A 372 8.87 3.21 19.36
N ASP A 373 9.45 4.40 19.16
CA ASP A 373 10.30 4.69 18.01
C ASP A 373 11.49 3.73 17.94
N GLY A 374 12.06 3.34 19.08
CA GLY A 374 13.14 2.35 19.17
C GLY A 374 12.69 0.94 18.80
N MET A 375 11.53 0.50 19.30
CA MET A 375 10.97 -0.81 18.96
C MET A 375 10.67 -0.94 17.47
N LEU A 376 10.07 0.08 16.85
CA LEU A 376 9.80 0.06 15.42
C LEU A 376 11.09 -0.05 14.59
N ARG A 377 12.16 0.65 14.99
CA ARG A 377 13.47 0.53 14.32
C ARG A 377 14.00 -0.88 14.41
N GLU A 378 13.95 -1.49 15.59
CA GLU A 378 14.42 -2.85 15.80
C GLU A 378 13.61 -3.86 14.99
N TRP A 379 12.28 -3.75 15.02
CA TRP A 379 11.41 -4.58 14.20
C TRP A 379 11.71 -4.44 12.71
N THR A 380 11.92 -3.21 12.23
CA THR A 380 12.27 -2.95 10.82
C THR A 380 13.61 -3.58 10.47
N ARG A 381 14.62 -3.43 11.34
CA ARG A 381 15.95 -4.05 11.20
C ARG A 381 15.86 -5.58 11.09
N GLU A 382 15.08 -6.21 11.95
CA GLU A 382 14.95 -7.68 12.00
C GLU A 382 14.10 -8.26 10.86
N ASN A 383 13.05 -7.54 10.43
CA ASN A 383 12.04 -8.10 9.52
C ASN A 383 12.14 -7.59 8.08
N LEU A 384 12.64 -6.37 7.85
CA LEU A 384 12.60 -5.73 6.54
C LEU A 384 13.97 -5.57 5.87
N HIS A 385 15.06 -5.71 6.63
CA HIS A 385 16.41 -5.68 6.11
C HIS A 385 16.93 -7.11 5.91
N SER A 386 17.23 -7.43 4.65
CA SER A 386 17.99 -8.62 4.29
C SER A 386 19.46 -8.35 4.57
N ASP A 387 19.86 -8.45 5.84
CA ASP A 387 21.28 -8.54 6.19
C ASP A 387 21.83 -9.86 5.62
N SER A 388 22.16 -9.86 4.33
CA SER A 388 22.88 -10.94 3.62
C SER A 388 24.23 -11.27 4.25
N SER A 389 24.67 -10.44 5.20
CA SER A 389 25.89 -10.64 5.99
C SER A 389 25.70 -11.46 7.25
N PHE A 390 24.47 -11.82 7.64
CA PHE A 390 24.23 -12.77 8.73
C PHE A 390 24.52 -14.19 8.25
N SER A 391 25.80 -14.45 7.93
CA SER A 391 26.32 -15.80 7.89
C SER A 391 26.07 -16.36 9.29
N PRO A 392 25.22 -17.40 9.45
CA PRO A 392 24.87 -17.93 10.75
C PRO A 392 26.19 -18.19 11.48
N VAL A 393 26.44 -17.41 12.53
CA VAL A 393 27.67 -17.50 13.33
C VAL A 393 27.82 -18.97 13.66
N GLY A 394 28.89 -19.56 13.12
CA GLY A 394 29.07 -21.00 13.03
C GLY A 394 28.44 -21.73 14.19
N ALA A 395 27.38 -22.49 13.90
CA ALA A 395 27.18 -23.73 14.62
C ALA A 395 28.48 -24.51 14.38
N ASP A 396 29.41 -24.38 15.32
CA ASP A 396 30.73 -24.98 15.30
C ASP A 396 30.58 -26.50 15.19
N ALA A 397 30.43 -26.99 13.95
CA ALA A 397 30.57 -28.39 13.61
C ALA A 397 32.00 -28.89 13.92
N GLU A 398 32.93 -28.00 14.30
CA GLU A 398 34.26 -28.34 14.79
C GLU A 398 34.33 -28.61 16.31
N GLU A 399 33.29 -28.36 17.11
CA GLU A 399 33.31 -28.71 18.54
C GLU A 399 32.90 -30.17 18.81
N GLU A 400 32.19 -30.83 17.89
CA GLU A 400 31.88 -32.26 17.99
C GLU A 400 33.09 -33.16 17.68
N GLU A 401 34.02 -32.74 16.81
CA GLU A 401 35.24 -33.50 16.51
C GLU A 401 36.33 -33.35 17.58
N ARG A 402 36.21 -32.34 18.47
CA ARG A 402 37.10 -32.19 19.63
C ARG A 402 36.70 -33.02 20.85
N LEU A 403 35.50 -33.60 20.85
CA LEU A 403 34.98 -34.46 21.92
C LEU A 403 34.90 -35.95 21.54
N SER A 404 35.35 -36.33 20.34
CA SER A 404 35.56 -37.71 19.89
C SER A 404 37.05 -38.06 19.78
#